data_AF-A0A081L826-F1
#
_entry.id   AF-A0A081L826-F1
#
_cell.length_a   1.000
_cell.length_b   1.000
_cell.length_c   1.000
_cell.angle_alpha   90.00
_cell.angle_beta   90.00
_cell.angle_gamma   90.00
#
_symmetry.space_group_name_H-M   'P 1'
#
loop_
_entity.id
_entity.type
_entity.pdbx_description
1 polymer ?
#
loop_
_entity_poly.entity_id
_entity_poly.type
_entity_poly.pdbx_seq_one_letter_code
_entity_poly.pdbx_strand_id
1 'polypeptide(L)' 'MLWIFTQNQQSLVHVNEVTVQGKKIEGIMGNDSWTKTLGKYDSSDRAGEILQDIVKTVEENQGASITYRMPHQ' A
#
# COMPACT_ATOMS: atom_id res chain seq x y z
N MET A 1 0.06 -11.42 -6.67
CA MET A 1 -1.16 -10.68 -6.22
C MET A 1 -0.79 -9.91 -4.96
N LEU A 2 -1.22 -8.65 -4.81
CA LEU A 2 -0.86 -7.83 -3.66
C LEU A 2 -2.09 -7.50 -2.81
N TRP A 3 -2.06 -7.94 -1.56
CA TRP A 3 -3.05 -7.63 -0.55
C TRP A 3 -2.46 -6.70 0.49
N ILE A 4 -3.16 -5.64 0.84
CA ILE A 4 -2.69 -4.65 1.82
C ILE A 4 -3.68 -4.54 2.97
N PHE A 5 -3.19 -4.72 4.19
CA PHE A 5 -3.90 -4.26 5.39
C PHE A 5 -3.73 -2.75 5.53
N THR A 6 -4.85 -2.04 5.69
CA THR A 6 -4.84 -0.61 5.99
C THR A 6 -4.15 -0.35 7.32
N GLN A 7 -3.60 0.85 7.50
CA GLN A 7 -2.82 1.24 8.69
C GLN A 7 -3.61 1.09 10.01
N ASN A 8 -4.93 1.28 9.98
CA ASN A 8 -5.81 1.05 11.12
C ASN A 8 -6.18 -0.43 11.33
N GLN A 9 -5.68 -1.33 10.49
CA GLN A 9 -5.92 -2.78 10.46
C GLN A 9 -7.40 -3.21 10.35
N GLN A 10 -8.30 -2.30 9.97
CA GLN A 10 -9.73 -2.59 9.84
C GLN A 10 -10.11 -3.13 8.46
N SER A 11 -9.21 -3.11 7.48
CA SER A 11 -9.50 -3.57 6.13
C SER A 11 -8.30 -4.28 5.52
N LEU A 12 -8.59 -5.36 4.78
CA LEU A 12 -7.67 -6.01 3.85
C LEU A 12 -8.18 -5.77 2.44
N VAL A 13 -7.34 -5.24 1.55
CA VAL A 13 -7.75 -4.91 0.18
C VAL A 13 -6.78 -5.49 -0.83
N HIS A 14 -7.32 -6.02 -1.93
CA HIS A 14 -6.53 -6.40 -3.10
C HIS A 14 -6.29 -5.14 -3.94
N VAL A 15 -5.03 -4.78 -4.14
CA VAL A 15 -4.64 -3.57 -4.85
C VAL A 15 -4.02 -3.92 -6.20
N ASN A 16 -4.41 -3.16 -7.22
CA ASN A 16 -3.84 -3.23 -8.56
C ASN A 16 -2.69 -2.22 -8.70
N GLU A 17 -2.78 -1.08 -8.02
CA GLU A 17 -1.78 -0.02 -8.02
C GLU A 17 -1.71 0.62 -6.62
N VAL A 18 -0.52 1.07 -6.24
CA VAL A 18 -0.26 1.81 -5.01
C VAL A 18 0.45 3.11 -5.37
N THR A 19 -0.08 4.24 -4.92
CA THR A 19 0.46 5.58 -5.21
C THR A 19 0.67 6.38 -3.94
N VAL A 20 1.56 7.38 -4.00
CA VAL A 20 1.79 8.33 -2.92
C VAL A 20 1.22 9.69 -3.33
N GLN A 21 0.33 10.24 -2.51
CA GLN A 21 -0.22 11.58 -2.67
C GLN A 21 0.09 12.43 -1.43
N GLY A 22 1.21 13.17 -1.51
CA GLY A 22 1.75 13.90 -0.36
C GLY A 22 2.09 12.94 0.78
N LYS A 23 1.35 13.04 1.89
CA LYS A 23 1.55 12.21 3.10
C LYS A 23 0.70 10.92 3.12
N LYS A 24 -0.06 10.65 2.07
CA LYS A 24 -0.98 9.52 2.01
C LYS A 24 -0.46 8.47 1.03
N ILE A 25 -0.70 7.22 1.35
CA ILE A 25 -0.58 6.11 0.42
C ILE A 25 -1.98 5.67 0.04
N GLU A 26 -2.24 5.60 -1.26
CA GLU A 26 -3.52 5.20 -1.82
C GLU A 26 -3.38 3.92 -2.62
N GLY A 27 -4.39 3.07 -2.55
CA GLY A 27 -4.51 1.87 -3.36
C GLY A 27 -5.64 2.02 -4.34
N ILE A 28 -5.42 1.61 -5.59
CA ILE A 28 -6.46 1.51 -6.61
C ILE A 28 -6.92 0.05 -6.67
N MET A 29 -8.22 -0.18 -6.54
CA MET A 29 -8.85 -1.50 -6.53
C MET A 29 -9.74 -1.68 -7.76
N GLY A 30 -9.59 -2.82 -8.44
CA GLY A 30 -10.47 -3.21 -9.55
C GLY A 30 -10.31 -2.35 -10.80
N ASN A 31 -11.23 -2.52 -11.75
CA ASN A 31 -11.19 -1.84 -13.05
C ASN A 31 -11.78 -0.41 -12.99
N ASP A 32 -12.54 -0.08 -11.95
CA ASP A 32 -13.33 1.16 -11.86
C ASP A 32 -12.59 2.32 -11.18
N SER A 33 -11.26 2.25 -11.11
CA SER A 33 -10.41 3.32 -10.52
C SER A 33 -10.80 3.71 -9.09
N TRP A 34 -11.38 2.79 -8.31
CA TRP A 34 -11.76 3.07 -6.93
C TRP A 34 -10.50 3.22 -6.07
N THR A 35 -10.28 4.42 -5.53
CA THR A 35 -9.14 4.74 -4.66
C THR A 35 -9.52 4.57 -3.19
N LYS A 36 -8.65 3.95 -2.38
CA LYS A 36 -8.76 3.93 -0.91
C LYS A 36 -7.44 4.34 -0.28
N THR A 37 -7.51 5.20 0.73
CA THR A 37 -6.34 5.49 1.56
C THR A 37 -5.94 4.25 2.35
N LEU A 38 -4.72 3.77 2.12
CA LEU A 38 -4.14 2.62 2.79
C LEU A 38 -3.44 3.01 4.09
N GLY A 39 -2.79 4.17 4.09
CA GLY A 39 -2.08 4.74 5.24
C GLY A 39 -1.84 6.24 5.10
N LYS A 40 -1.60 6.90 6.22
CA LYS A 40 -1.21 8.32 6.28
C LYS A 40 -0.03 8.47 7.23
N TYR A 41 0.96 9.25 6.80
CA TYR A 41 2.20 9.45 7.52
C TYR A 41 2.40 10.93 7.88
N ASP A 42 3.43 11.20 8.67
CA ASP A 42 3.81 12.52 9.15
C ASP A 42 4.48 13.39 8.06
N SER A 43 5.15 12.76 7.11
CA SER A 43 5.88 13.37 6.00
C SER A 43 5.66 12.64 4.67
N SER A 44 5.88 13.35 3.57
CA SER A 44 5.86 12.74 2.23
C SER A 44 7.03 11.77 2.04
N ASP A 45 8.17 12.07 2.66
CA ASP A 45 9.36 11.20 2.64
C ASP A 45 9.05 9.85 3.27
N ARG A 46 8.39 9.85 4.44
CA ARG A 46 7.96 8.60 5.10
C ARG A 46 6.98 7.81 4.24
N ALA A 47 6.01 8.47 3.60
CA ALA A 47 5.10 7.79 2.68
C ALA A 47 5.85 7.17 1.48
N GLY A 48 6.88 7.85 0.97
CA GLY A 48 7.78 7.35 -0.07
C GLY A 48 8.61 6.14 0.37
N GLU A 49 9.15 6.16 1.59
CA GLU A 49 9.89 5.02 2.16
C GLU A 49 9.01 3.76 2.23
N ILE A 50 7.76 3.90 2.67
CA ILE A 50 6.83 2.78 2.72
C ILE A 50 6.49 2.26 1.32
N LEU A 51 6.37 3.12 0.32
CA LEU A 51 6.21 2.66 -1.06
C LEU A 51 7.41 1.84 -1.53
N GLN A 52 8.63 2.28 -1.22
CA GLN A 52 9.86 1.53 -1.55
C GLN A 52 9.91 0.18 -0.82
N ASP A 53 9.48 0.11 0.43
CA ASP A 53 9.38 -1.14 1.20
C ASP A 53 8.36 -2.13 0.59
N ILE A 54 7.22 -1.62 0.09
CA ILE A 54 6.25 -2.42 -0.66
C ILE A 54 6.87 -2.96 -1.94
N VAL A 55 7.57 -2.12 -2.72
CA VAL A 55 8.25 -2.53 -3.96
C VAL A 55 9.24 -3.66 -3.66
N LYS A 56 10.11 -3.47 -2.67
CA LYS A 56 11.08 -4.49 -2.25
C LYS A 56 10.40 -5.79 -1.85
N THR A 57 9.33 -5.72 -1.06
CA THR A 57 8.55 -6.90 -0.66
C THR A 57 7.98 -7.64 -1.87
N VAL A 58 7.50 -6.90 -2.88
CA VAL A 58 6.99 -7.48 -4.14
C VAL A 58 8.09 -8.15 -4.96
N GLU A 59 9.24 -7.52 -5.06
CA GLU A 59 10.40 -8.06 -5.79
C GLU A 59 10.97 -9.31 -5.12
N GLU A 60 11.03 -9.36 -3.79
CA GLU A 60 11.51 -10.52 -3.04
C GLU A 60 10.56 -11.74 -3.12
N ASN A 61 9.28 -11.50 -3.45
CA ASN A 61 8.22 -12.52 -3.44
C ASN A 61 7.55 -12.68 -4.82
N GLN A 62 8.30 -12.48 -5.91
CA GLN A 62 7.80 -12.59 -7.28
C GLN A 62 7.08 -13.92 -7.53
N GLY A 63 5.89 -13.84 -8.14
CA GLY A 63 5.05 -14.99 -8.46
C GLY A 63 4.16 -15.48 -7.30
N ALA A 64 4.31 -14.96 -6.09
CA ALA A 64 3.46 -15.30 -4.95
C ALA A 64 2.27 -14.36 -4.74
N SER A 65 1.35 -14.78 -3.86
CA SER A 65 0.37 -13.87 -3.26
C SER A 65 0.98 -13.25 -2.01
N ILE A 66 1.06 -11.93 -1.98
CA ILE A 66 1.73 -11.15 -0.95
C ILE A 66 0.67 -10.48 -0.10
N THR A 67 0.84 -10.54 1.22
CA THR A 67 0.05 -9.74 2.17
C THR A 67 0.98 -8.77 2.88
N TYR A 68 0.86 -7.49 2.54
CA TYR A 68 1.61 -6.41 3.17
C TYR A 68 0.76 -5.74 4.27
N ARG A 69 1.39 -5.32 5.35
CA ARG A 69 0.73 -4.60 6.44
C ARG A 69 1.30 -3.20 6.53
N MET A 70 0.46 -2.19 6.33
CA MET A 70 0.89 -0.79 6.46
C MET A 70 1.48 -0.54 7.86
N PRO A 71 2.71 -0.02 7.96
CA PRO A 71 3.31 0.28 9.24
C PRO A 71 2.52 1.33 10.02
N HIS A 72 2.51 1.20 11.35
CA HIS A 72 2.00 2.22 12.25
C HIS A 72 2.78 3.54 12.09
N GLN A 73 2.14 4.66 12.46
CA GLN A 73 2.77 5.98 12.46
C GLN A 73 3.97 6.01 13.40
#